data_AF-A0A531JS04-F1
#
_entry.id   AF-A0A531JS04-F1
#
_cell.length_a   1.000
_cell.length_b   1.000
_cell.length_c   1.000
_cell.angle_alpha   90.00
_cell.angle_beta   90.00
_cell.angle_gamma   90.00
#
_symmetry.space_group_name_H-M   'P 1'
#
loop_
_entity.id
_entity.type
_entity.pdbx_description
1 polymer ?
#
loop_
_entity_poly.entity_id
_entity_poly.type
_entity_poly.pdbx_seq_one_letter_code
_entity_poly.pdbx_strand_id
1 'polypeptide(L)'
;MATAIIWVNLLIPSWDSLATFSLLNYLWLYGLNAGGIFLFYGFFELRYYIQRKQETRFKYNPKFPSDAPSDVFWFQSQNIDNFSRSFFITIPLWTVVEIVMLWVYANS
;
A
#
# COMPACT_ATOMS: atom_id res chain seq x y z
N MET A 1 3.30 -6.11 -19.32
CA MET A 1 4.38 -5.27 -19.89
C MET A 1 4.07 -3.77 -19.79
N ALA A 2 2.89 -3.28 -20.19
CA ALA A 2 2.56 -1.84 -20.14
C ALA A 2 2.74 -1.19 -18.75
N THR A 3 2.28 -1.85 -17.68
CA THR A 3 2.44 -1.34 -16.30
C THR A 3 3.89 -1.21 -15.87
N ALA A 4 4.75 -2.18 -16.22
CA ALA A 4 6.17 -2.12 -15.93
C ALA A 4 6.89 -1.02 -16.73
N ILE A 5 6.49 -0.80 -17.99
CA ILE A 5 7.03 0.30 -18.80
C ILE A 5 6.64 1.65 -18.19
N ILE A 6 5.38 1.84 -17.80
CA ILE A 6 4.92 3.06 -17.11
C ILE A 6 5.69 3.25 -15.81
N TRP A 7 5.83 2.20 -15.01
CA TRP A 7 6.56 2.25 -13.75
C TRP A 7 8.00 2.76 -13.93
N VAL A 8 8.76 2.09 -14.80
CA VAL A 8 10.19 2.36 -15.00
C VAL A 8 10.44 3.69 -15.71
N ASN A 9 9.59 4.06 -16.67
CA ASN A 9 9.85 5.23 -17.53
C ASN A 9 9.17 6.51 -17.04
N LEU A 10 8.09 6.42 -16.27
CA LEU A 10 7.27 7.59 -15.91
C LEU A 10 7.14 7.83 -14.41
N LEU A 11 7.22 6.79 -13.57
CA LEU A 11 6.91 6.91 -12.15
C LEU A 11 8.15 6.99 -11.26
N ILE A 12 9.13 6.09 -11.44
CA ILE A 12 10.32 6.11 -10.58
C ILE A 12 11.24 7.30 -10.88
N PRO A 13 12.07 7.75 -9.92
CA PRO A 13 13.08 8.77 -10.17
C PRO A 13 14.07 8.34 -11.25
N SER A 14 14.78 9.30 -11.85
CA SER A 14 15.82 8.99 -12.85
C SER A 14 16.92 8.11 -12.26
N TRP A 15 17.56 7.30 -13.12
CA TRP A 15 18.67 6.44 -12.71
C TRP A 15 19.82 7.21 -12.07
N ASP A 16 20.14 8.41 -12.60
CA ASP A 16 21.15 9.30 -12.00
C ASP A 16 20.80 9.72 -10.57
N SER A 17 19.51 10.00 -10.30
CA SER A 17 19.03 10.33 -8.95
C SER A 17 19.07 9.12 -8.02
N LEU A 18 18.74 7.93 -8.55
CA LEU A 18 18.73 6.66 -7.81
C LEU A 18 20.14 6.13 -7.53
N ALA A 19 21.18 6.64 -8.20
CA ALA A 19 22.57 6.24 -7.93
C ALA A 19 23.05 6.65 -6.52
N THR A 20 22.33 7.53 -5.83
CA THR A 20 22.59 7.95 -4.45
C THR A 20 21.36 7.82 -3.56
N PHE A 21 21.56 7.62 -2.25
CA PHE A 21 20.45 7.62 -1.30
C PHE A 21 19.93 9.03 -1.06
N SER A 22 18.64 9.23 -1.30
CA SER A 22 17.95 10.49 -1.13
C SER A 22 16.63 10.28 -0.39
N LEU A 23 16.42 11.07 0.67
CA LEU A 23 15.15 11.08 1.40
C LEU A 23 13.99 11.49 0.48
N LEU A 24 14.24 12.37 -0.51
CA LEU A 24 13.23 12.77 -1.48
C LEU A 24 12.80 11.59 -2.35
N ASN A 25 13.75 10.79 -2.85
CA ASN A 25 13.45 9.59 -3.65
C ASN A 25 12.68 8.56 -2.82
N TYR A 26 13.07 8.37 -1.56
CA TYR A 26 12.34 7.50 -0.64
C TYR A 26 10.90 7.96 -0.43
N LEU A 27 10.67 9.24 -0.13
CA LEU A 27 9.33 9.79 0.09
C LEU A 27 8.47 9.75 -1.18
N TRP A 28 9.09 9.95 -2.35
CA TRP A 28 8.41 9.82 -3.64
C TRP A 28 7.95 8.39 -3.90
N LEU A 29 8.84 7.41 -3.76
CA LEU A 29 8.51 5.98 -3.91
C LEU A 29 7.49 5.53 -2.86
N TYR A 30 7.63 5.97 -1.61
CA TYR A 30 6.65 5.74 -0.56
C TYR A 30 5.27 6.27 -0.97
N GLY A 31 5.21 7.49 -1.51
CA GLY A 31 3.96 8.10 -2.00
C GLY A 31 3.32 7.30 -3.12
N LEU A 32 4.11 6.82 -4.08
CA LEU A 32 3.63 5.95 -5.17
C LEU A 32 3.08 4.62 -4.63
N ASN A 33 3.83 3.96 -3.75
CA ASN A 33 3.42 2.70 -3.13
C ASN A 33 2.16 2.86 -2.29
N ALA A 34 2.14 3.87 -1.40
CA ALA A 34 1.01 4.18 -0.56
C ALA A 34 -0.23 4.55 -1.39
N GLY A 35 -0.06 5.36 -2.45
CA GLY A 35 -1.12 5.73 -3.37
C GLY A 35 -1.69 4.52 -4.12
N GLY A 36 -0.83 3.64 -4.64
CA GLY A 36 -1.25 2.42 -5.32
C GLY A 36 -2.04 1.47 -4.41
N ILE A 37 -1.53 1.22 -3.20
CA ILE A 37 -2.19 0.39 -2.18
C ILE A 37 -3.51 1.02 -1.73
N PHE A 38 -3.53 2.34 -1.51
CA PHE A 38 -4.74 3.07 -1.12
C PHE A 38 -5.82 2.96 -2.19
N LEU A 39 -5.48 3.23 -3.45
CA LEU A 39 -6.46 3.19 -4.54
C LEU A 39 -6.98 1.77 -4.77
N PHE A 40 -6.09 0.78 -4.77
CA PHE A 40 -6.47 -0.60 -5.04
C PHE A 40 -7.32 -1.15 -3.89
N TYR A 41 -6.77 -1.27 -2.68
CA TYR A 41 -7.50 -1.86 -1.55
C TYR A 41 -8.62 -0.96 -1.05
N GLY A 42 -8.44 0.36 -1.07
CA GLY A 42 -9.48 1.31 -0.70
C GLY A 42 -10.69 1.23 -1.62
N PHE A 43 -10.51 0.96 -2.92
CA PHE A 43 -11.64 0.70 -3.82
C PHE A 43 -12.44 -0.53 -3.36
N PHE A 44 -11.77 -1.65 -3.06
CA PHE A 44 -12.43 -2.87 -2.59
C PHE A 44 -13.10 -2.67 -1.23
N GLU A 45 -12.43 -1.99 -0.31
CA GLU A 45 -12.95 -1.63 1.01
C GLU A 45 -14.22 -0.79 0.89
N LEU A 46 -14.16 0.29 0.10
CA LEU A 46 -15.32 1.16 -0.15
C LEU A 46 -16.48 0.36 -0.77
N ARG A 47 -16.20 -0.42 -1.80
CA ARG A 47 -17.22 -1.05 -2.62
C ARG A 47 -17.89 -2.26 -1.97
N TYR A 48 -17.17 -3.02 -1.15
CA TYR A 48 -17.64 -4.28 -0.58
C TYR A 48 -17.83 -4.26 0.94
N TYR A 49 -17.13 -3.40 1.67
CA TYR A 49 -17.21 -3.34 3.14
C TYR A 49 -17.98 -2.11 3.62
N ILE A 50 -17.78 -0.94 3.00
CA ILE A 50 -18.55 0.28 3.34
C ILE A 50 -19.92 0.28 2.63
N GLN A 51 -19.95 0.18 1.30
CA GLN A 51 -21.19 0.18 0.51
C GLN A 51 -21.95 -1.15 0.56
N ARG A 52 -21.29 -2.24 1.01
CA ARG A 52 -21.86 -3.58 1.18
C ARG A 52 -22.65 -4.11 -0.02
N LYS A 53 -22.29 -3.74 -1.26
CA LYS A 53 -23.14 -4.04 -2.43
C LYS A 53 -23.15 -5.52 -2.87
N GLN A 54 -22.46 -6.41 -2.15
CA GLN A 54 -22.63 -7.87 -2.26
C GLN A 54 -23.28 -8.49 -1.01
N GLU A 55 -23.61 -7.67 0.00
CA GLU A 55 -24.15 -8.05 1.30
C GLU A 55 -23.36 -9.22 1.92
N THR A 56 -24.04 -10.32 2.27
CA THR A 56 -23.46 -11.52 2.86
C THR A 56 -23.42 -12.70 1.89
N ARG A 57 -23.80 -12.52 0.63
CA ARG A 57 -24.04 -13.60 -0.34
C ARG A 57 -22.84 -14.53 -0.57
N PHE A 58 -21.62 -14.01 -0.42
CA PHE A 58 -20.37 -14.74 -0.65
C PHE A 58 -19.50 -14.88 0.62
N LYS A 59 -20.03 -14.52 1.80
CA LYS A 59 -19.26 -14.54 3.03
C LYS A 59 -19.46 -15.84 3.80
N TYR A 60 -18.37 -16.46 4.25
CA TYR A 60 -18.43 -17.57 5.21
C TYR A 60 -18.94 -17.11 6.59
N ASN A 61 -18.52 -15.90 7.02
CA ASN A 61 -19.04 -15.24 8.22
C ASN A 61 -19.88 -14.02 7.80
N PRO A 62 -21.18 -13.97 8.13
CA PRO A 62 -22.06 -12.87 7.72
C PRO A 62 -21.73 -11.54 8.41
N LYS A 63 -20.95 -11.53 9.48
CA LYS A 63 -20.58 -10.31 10.21
C LYS A 63 -19.67 -9.42 9.36
N PHE A 64 -19.94 -8.12 9.37
CA PHE A 64 -19.02 -7.13 8.80
C PHE A 64 -18.00 -6.73 9.87
N PRO A 65 -16.70 -6.57 9.52
CA PRO A 65 -15.67 -6.13 10.45
C PRO A 65 -16.01 -4.83 11.20
N SER A 66 -16.70 -3.90 10.53
CA SER A 66 -17.14 -2.64 11.13
C SER A 66 -18.17 -2.79 12.25
N ASP A 67 -18.91 -3.91 12.27
CA ASP A 67 -20.04 -4.13 13.18
C ASP A 67 -19.65 -4.99 14.39
N ALA A 68 -18.39 -5.42 14.46
CA ALA A 68 -17.89 -6.34 15.47
C ALA A 68 -16.56 -5.81 16.05
N PRO A 69 -16.62 -4.84 16.99
CA PRO A 69 -15.42 -4.37 17.67
C PRO A 69 -14.75 -5.52 18.44
N SER A 70 -13.41 -5.48 18.53
CA SER A 70 -12.63 -6.53 19.18
C SER A 70 -11.40 -5.97 19.88
N ASP A 71 -11.24 -6.32 21.15
CA ASP A 71 -10.12 -5.88 22.01
C ASP A 71 -8.74 -6.42 21.58
N VAL A 72 -8.69 -7.28 20.57
CA VAL A 72 -7.43 -7.76 19.98
C VAL A 72 -6.76 -6.67 19.13
N PHE A 73 -7.52 -5.70 18.63
CA PHE A 73 -7.01 -4.58 17.82
C PHE A 73 -6.75 -3.34 18.68
N TRP A 74 -5.70 -2.57 18.36
CA TRP A 74 -5.31 -1.36 19.09
C TRP A 74 -6.45 -0.35 19.21
N PHE A 75 -7.26 -0.21 18.16
CA PHE A 75 -8.38 0.74 18.11
C PHE A 75 -9.75 0.07 18.23
N GLN A 76 -9.80 -1.18 18.69
CA GLN A 76 -11.00 -2.04 18.64
C GLN A 76 -11.62 -2.17 17.24
N SER A 77 -10.89 -1.75 16.20
CA SER A 77 -11.33 -1.70 14.82
C SER A 77 -10.25 -2.32 13.94
N GLN A 78 -10.57 -3.48 13.39
CA GLN A 78 -9.69 -4.20 12.48
C GLN A 78 -9.23 -3.34 11.30
N ASN A 79 -10.14 -2.52 10.77
CA ASN A 79 -9.87 -1.69 9.59
C ASN A 79 -8.83 -0.62 9.91
N ILE A 80 -8.96 0.07 11.05
CA ILE A 80 -8.03 1.14 11.45
C ILE A 80 -6.66 0.55 11.80
N ASP A 81 -6.63 -0.58 12.52
CA ASP A 81 -5.38 -1.29 12.81
C ASP A 81 -4.66 -1.73 11.54
N ASN A 82 -5.37 -2.41 10.63
CA ASN A 82 -4.77 -2.91 9.38
C ASN A 82 -4.27 -1.77 8.50
N PHE A 83 -5.05 -0.70 8.37
CA PHE A 83 -4.64 0.50 7.66
C PHE A 83 -3.37 1.10 8.28
N SER A 84 -3.37 1.33 9.60
CA SER A 84 -2.25 1.96 10.30
C SER A 84 -0.97 1.12 10.18
N ARG A 85 -1.06 -0.19 10.40
CA ARG A 85 0.09 -1.10 10.27
C ARG A 85 0.62 -1.13 8.83
N SER A 86 -0.27 -1.12 7.84
CA SER A 86 0.14 -1.13 6.43
C SER A 86 0.86 0.16 6.05
N PHE A 87 0.27 1.32 6.33
CA PHE A 87 0.80 2.61 5.88
C PHE A 87 1.98 3.11 6.70
N PHE A 88 2.06 2.79 7.99
CA PHE A 88 3.14 3.30 8.85
C PHE A 88 4.26 2.29 9.15
N ILE A 89 4.07 1.00 8.83
CA ILE A 89 5.09 -0.03 9.08
C ILE A 89 5.45 -0.76 7.79
N THR A 90 4.48 -1.44 7.17
CA THR A 90 4.75 -2.34 6.05
C THR A 90 5.21 -1.60 4.80
N ILE A 91 4.47 -0.58 4.35
CA ILE A 91 4.81 0.19 3.15
C ILE A 91 6.17 0.91 3.32
N PRO A 92 6.45 1.62 4.44
CA PRO A 92 7.77 2.20 4.68
C PRO A 92 8.90 1.16 4.61
N LEU A 93 8.74 0.01 5.27
CA LEU A 93 9.75 -1.05 5.29
C LEU A 93 10.02 -1.60 3.89
N TRP A 94 8.98 -1.88 3.11
CA TRP A 94 9.15 -2.37 1.73
C TRP A 94 9.67 -1.29 0.78
N THR A 95 9.38 -0.02 1.03
CA THR A 95 9.97 1.10 0.28
C THR A 95 11.49 1.19 0.51
N VAL A 96 11.98 0.85 1.72
CA VAL A 96 13.42 0.72 1.97
C VAL A 96 14.03 -0.41 1.13
N VAL A 97 13.38 -1.57 1.06
CA VAL A 97 13.85 -2.68 0.22
C VAL A 97 13.87 -2.27 -1.26
N GLU A 98 12.81 -1.62 -1.72
CA GLU A 98 12.69 -1.14 -3.09
C GLU A 98 13.80 -0.15 -3.47
N ILE A 99 14.00 0.91 -2.68
CA ILE A 99 15.00 1.93 -3.01
C ILE A 99 16.42 1.35 -3.00
N VAL A 100 16.71 0.37 -2.13
CA VAL A 100 18.00 -0.35 -2.12
C VAL A 100 18.17 -1.15 -3.42
N MET A 101 17.15 -1.87 -3.85
CA MET A 101 17.22 -2.64 -5.11
C MET A 101 17.40 -1.74 -6.33
N LEU A 102 16.68 -0.62 -6.38
CA LEU A 102 16.81 0.37 -7.45
C LEU A 102 18.20 1.03 -7.44
N TRP A 103 18.74 1.33 -6.27
CA TRP A 103 20.09 1.87 -6.11
C TRP A 103 21.17 0.88 -6.59
N VAL A 104 21.04 -0.41 -6.25
CA VAL A 104 21.96 -1.45 -6.75
C VAL A 104 21.96 -1.49 -8.28
N TYR A 105 20.78 -1.47 -8.90
CA TYR A 105 20.67 -1.48 -10.36
C TYR A 105 21.20 -0.19 -11.01
N ALA A 106 21.03 0.97 -10.38
CA ALA A 106 21.57 2.23 -10.88
C ALA A 106 23.12 2.29 -10.84
N ASN A 107 23.77 1.43 -10.05
CA ASN A 107 25.22 1.38 -9.87
C ASN A 107 25.89 0.13 -10.47
N SER A 108 25.15 -0.70 -11.22
CA SER A 108 25.68 -1.87 -11.94
C SER A 108 26.04 -1.52 -13.37
#